data_AF-A0A7R9QW10-F1
#
_entry.id   AF-A0A7R9QW10-F1
#
_cell.length_a   1.000
_cell.length_b   1.000
_cell.length_c   1.000
_cell.angle_alpha   90.00
_cell.angle_beta   90.00
_cell.angle_gamma   90.00
#
_symmetry.space_group_name_H-M   'P 1'
#
loop_
_entity.id
_entity.type
_entity.pdbx_description
1 polymer ?
#
loop_
_entity_poly.entity_id
_entity_poly.type
_entity_poly.pdbx_seq_one_letter_code
_entity_poly.pdbx_strand_id
1 'polypeptide(L)'
;MSSDEKPLITKGVEWQRSYGRSSKIVYLEARLVPMADTYLTAETNDLQLLSRPLLYTYWTDCPDVDTYKSTVREDINHWLQKLTTKGITDWFIVHVDASADRKGINKSKLLPTIKTSVLDKIRNDFPAVKSTAERAVTLLDASHKNESKMADSYQQFLCRLRALLLSSYSRQLIRYEDYIRTVRESRNQQNWDFFHFFALQEQLAFAFEMLSLYDEALVQYDELDALFSQFVINSTAGQTPEWLTRLSDNYDLWHGLCLSSNVSKSLRKQFFAGDGVATNTTLIELRNYLFARQSELLLLLNKPWELASRALPFLQNCVNELNILEITMTPGGMACWVFLSALEILHKCERYSDSSQMESYSRHTVGLWSYARNKLSELGSLCGLMPGMTLTSEHLHQVVGLIAGMGADPRTGETPLSPQERLKEALS
;
A
#
# COMPACT_ATOMS: atom_id res chain seq x y z
N MET A 1 -12.09 15.09 -4.77
CA MET A 1 -12.84 14.09 -3.98
C MET A 1 -13.48 14.85 -2.82
N SER A 2 -14.79 14.69 -2.61
CA SER A 2 -15.55 15.49 -1.65
C SER A 2 -14.98 15.35 -0.23
N SER A 3 -14.84 16.47 0.47
CA SER A 3 -14.00 16.67 1.66
C SER A 3 -14.70 16.45 3.01
N ASP A 4 -15.82 15.73 3.08
CA ASP A 4 -16.65 15.70 4.30
C ASP A 4 -17.00 14.31 4.87
N GLU A 5 -16.24 13.26 4.54
CA GLU A 5 -16.28 12.01 5.32
C GLU A 5 -15.09 11.96 6.28
N LYS A 6 -15.30 12.41 7.52
CA LYS A 6 -14.32 12.16 8.60
C LYS A 6 -14.20 10.64 8.80
N PRO A 7 -12.98 10.08 8.83
CA PRO A 7 -12.81 8.64 9.05
C PRO A 7 -13.43 8.24 10.40
N LEU A 8 -14.26 7.20 10.41
CA LEU A 8 -14.95 6.69 11.61
C LEU A 8 -13.97 6.25 12.73
N ILE A 9 -12.70 6.00 12.40
CA ILE A 9 -11.71 5.43 13.29
C ILE A 9 -10.42 6.25 13.22
N THR A 10 -10.13 7.01 14.28
CA THR A 10 -8.94 7.90 14.36
C THR A 10 -7.96 7.55 15.48
N LYS A 11 -8.30 6.57 16.33
CA LYS A 11 -7.44 6.12 17.44
C LYS A 11 -6.70 4.85 17.07
N GLY A 12 -5.42 4.80 17.42
CA GLY A 12 -4.59 3.61 17.28
C GLY A 12 -5.18 2.44 18.09
N VAL A 13 -5.12 1.25 17.51
CA VAL A 13 -5.64 0.01 18.09
C VAL A 13 -4.48 -0.96 18.26
N GLU A 14 -4.38 -1.60 19.43
CA GLU A 14 -3.40 -2.66 19.62
C GLU A 14 -3.79 -3.88 18.78
N TRP A 15 -2.91 -4.25 17.86
CA TRP A 15 -3.05 -5.42 17.02
C TRP A 15 -2.15 -6.54 17.54
N GLN A 16 -2.80 -7.60 18.02
CA GLN A 16 -2.15 -8.85 18.38
C GLN A 16 -1.78 -9.61 17.12
N ARG A 17 -0.48 -9.76 16.89
CA ARG A 17 0.04 -10.38 15.67
C ARG A 17 0.15 -11.90 15.84
N SER A 18 0.01 -12.60 14.73
CA SER A 18 0.12 -14.07 14.71
C SER A 18 1.55 -14.55 14.97
N TYR A 19 1.67 -15.84 15.29
CA TYR A 19 2.94 -16.54 15.48
C TYR A 19 3.86 -15.95 16.57
N GLY A 20 3.27 -15.38 17.63
CA GLY A 20 4.03 -14.85 18.77
C GLY A 20 4.81 -13.57 18.49
N ARG A 21 4.55 -12.90 17.36
CA ARG A 21 5.10 -11.57 17.06
C ARG A 21 4.58 -10.55 18.08
N SER A 22 5.40 -9.55 18.42
CA SER A 22 5.01 -8.47 19.34
C SER A 22 3.78 -7.72 18.82
N SER A 23 2.93 -7.26 19.74
CA SER A 23 1.79 -6.43 19.36
C SER A 23 2.26 -5.09 18.79
N LYS A 24 1.47 -4.53 17.87
CA LYS A 24 1.74 -3.22 17.28
C LYS A 24 0.49 -2.35 17.34
N ILE A 25 0.69 -1.04 17.46
CA ILE A 25 -0.42 -0.08 17.35
C ILE A 25 -0.65 0.18 15.86
N VAL A 26 -1.85 -0.09 15.38
CA VAL A 26 -2.25 0.15 13.99
C VAL A 26 -3.40 1.15 13.92
N TYR A 27 -3.48 1.84 12.79
CA TYR A 27 -4.58 2.75 12.48
C TYR A 27 -5.43 2.11 11.39
N LEU A 28 -6.75 2.10 11.60
CA LEU A 28 -7.70 1.49 10.68
C LEU A 28 -8.55 2.58 10.07
N GLU A 29 -8.62 2.59 8.75
CA GLU A 29 -9.63 3.35 8.03
C GLU A 29 -10.58 2.35 7.38
N ALA A 30 -11.87 2.46 7.71
CA ALA A 30 -12.90 1.57 7.19
C ALA A 30 -14.00 2.38 6.54
N ARG A 31 -14.37 1.97 5.32
CA ARG A 31 -15.52 2.52 4.60
C ARG A 31 -16.69 1.54 4.70
N LEU A 32 -17.78 1.99 5.32
CA LEU A 32 -19.04 1.23 5.35
C LEU A 32 -19.78 1.46 4.03
N VAL A 33 -20.24 0.38 3.41
CA VAL A 33 -21.03 0.43 2.17
C VAL A 33 -22.30 -0.41 2.35
N PRO A 34 -23.43 -0.05 1.71
CA PRO A 34 -24.62 -0.88 1.73
C PRO A 34 -24.33 -2.29 1.22
N MET A 35 -24.90 -3.29 1.90
CA MET A 35 -24.70 -4.69 1.54
C MET A 35 -25.33 -4.96 0.16
N ALA A 36 -24.55 -5.59 -0.72
CA ALA A 36 -24.98 -6.04 -2.04
C ALA A 36 -24.46 -7.46 -2.29
N ASP A 37 -25.16 -8.22 -3.13
CA ASP A 37 -24.79 -9.62 -3.42
C ASP A 37 -23.45 -9.74 -4.13
N THR A 38 -23.01 -8.69 -4.82
CA THR A 38 -21.67 -8.60 -5.44
C THR A 38 -20.53 -8.67 -4.44
N TYR A 39 -20.78 -8.34 -3.17
CA TYR A 39 -19.78 -8.41 -2.10
C TYR A 39 -19.72 -9.79 -1.44
N LEU A 40 -20.68 -10.67 -1.70
CA LEU A 40 -20.73 -12.04 -1.20
C LEU A 40 -19.87 -12.99 -2.05
N THR A 41 -18.63 -12.59 -2.29
CA THR A 41 -17.66 -13.37 -3.08
C THR A 41 -17.16 -14.55 -2.26
N ALA A 42 -17.21 -15.75 -2.84
CA ALA A 42 -16.55 -16.93 -2.31
C ALA A 42 -15.02 -16.74 -2.29
N GLU A 43 -14.31 -17.61 -1.58
CA GLU A 43 -12.85 -17.58 -1.34
C GLU A 43 -11.97 -17.58 -2.61
N THR A 44 -12.54 -17.59 -3.82
CA THR A 44 -11.93 -18.06 -5.07
C THR A 44 -10.97 -17.11 -5.79
N ASN A 45 -10.73 -15.89 -5.30
CA ASN A 45 -9.74 -15.01 -5.93
C ASN A 45 -8.65 -14.60 -4.94
N ASP A 46 -7.70 -15.51 -4.69
CA ASP A 46 -6.57 -15.35 -3.77
C ASP A 46 -5.66 -14.17 -4.12
N LEU A 47 -5.88 -13.53 -5.27
CA LEU A 47 -5.10 -12.42 -5.80
C LEU A 47 -5.45 -11.05 -5.20
N GLN A 48 -6.53 -10.93 -4.43
CA GLN A 48 -7.04 -9.64 -3.99
C GLN A 48 -7.23 -9.56 -2.48
N LEU A 49 -6.23 -9.01 -1.78
CA LEU A 49 -6.30 -8.74 -0.34
C LEU A 49 -7.16 -7.51 -0.02
N LEU A 50 -7.03 -6.44 -0.80
CA LEU A 50 -7.52 -5.10 -0.43
C LEU A 50 -8.95 -4.78 -0.89
N SER A 51 -9.50 -5.53 -1.85
CA SER A 51 -10.86 -5.33 -2.38
C SER A 51 -11.92 -6.19 -1.68
N ARG A 52 -11.51 -7.06 -0.75
CA ARG A 52 -12.40 -7.98 -0.04
C ARG A 52 -13.11 -7.29 1.13
N PRO A 53 -14.44 -7.45 1.26
CA PRO A 53 -15.15 -7.03 2.47
C PRO A 53 -14.61 -7.73 3.72
N LEU A 54 -14.35 -6.95 4.77
CA LEU A 54 -13.77 -7.45 6.03
C LEU A 54 -14.82 -7.81 7.08
N LEU A 55 -15.94 -7.09 7.14
CA LEU A 55 -16.95 -7.28 8.17
C LEU A 55 -18.34 -6.96 7.65
N TYR A 56 -19.29 -7.86 7.89
CA TYR A 56 -20.69 -7.69 7.52
C TYR A 56 -21.49 -7.22 8.72
N THR A 57 -22.11 -6.04 8.63
CA THR A 57 -22.85 -5.46 9.75
C THR A 57 -24.35 -5.50 9.51
N TYR A 58 -25.13 -5.89 10.52
CA TYR A 58 -26.59 -5.84 10.52
C TYR A 58 -27.07 -4.82 11.56
N TRP A 59 -27.93 -3.89 11.14
CA TRP A 59 -28.40 -2.79 11.99
C TRP A 59 -29.90 -2.94 12.21
N THR A 60 -30.34 -2.82 13.46
CA THR A 60 -31.77 -2.90 13.83
C THR A 60 -32.10 -1.94 14.95
N ASP A 61 -33.22 -1.24 14.85
CA ASP A 61 -33.79 -0.35 15.86
C ASP A 61 -34.92 -1.03 16.67
N CYS A 62 -34.91 -2.36 16.74
CA CYS A 62 -35.97 -3.18 17.33
C CYS A 62 -36.40 -2.67 18.73
N PRO A 63 -37.67 -2.29 18.93
CA PRO A 63 -38.09 -1.54 20.13
C PRO A 63 -38.30 -2.41 21.37
N ASP A 64 -38.60 -3.70 21.20
CA ASP A 64 -38.89 -4.63 22.29
C ASP A 64 -38.72 -6.11 21.88
N VAL A 65 -38.82 -6.98 22.88
CA VAL A 65 -38.60 -8.42 22.75
C VAL A 65 -39.71 -9.13 21.98
N ASP A 66 -40.94 -8.62 22.00
CA ASP A 66 -42.06 -9.26 21.32
C ASP A 66 -41.94 -9.03 19.81
N THR A 67 -41.61 -7.80 19.41
CA THR A 67 -41.24 -7.46 18.03
C THR A 67 -40.08 -8.31 17.56
N TYR A 68 -39.00 -8.41 18.35
CA TYR A 68 -37.84 -9.25 18.04
C TYR A 68 -38.22 -10.70 17.73
N LYS A 69 -39.04 -11.33 18.57
CA LYS A 69 -39.46 -12.72 18.38
C LYS A 69 -40.35 -12.91 17.15
N SER A 70 -41.14 -11.91 16.80
CA SER A 70 -42.11 -11.99 15.70
C SER A 70 -41.49 -11.81 14.32
N THR A 71 -40.47 -10.95 14.19
CA THR A 71 -39.92 -10.54 12.88
C THR A 71 -38.39 -10.57 12.86
N VAL A 72 -37.74 -9.74 13.67
CA VAL A 72 -36.29 -9.45 13.57
C VAL A 72 -35.42 -10.70 13.76
N ARG A 73 -35.83 -11.64 14.60
CA ARG A 73 -35.12 -12.92 14.79
C ARG A 73 -35.01 -13.70 13.48
N GLU A 74 -36.09 -13.78 12.70
CA GLU A 74 -36.08 -14.54 11.44
C GLU A 74 -35.26 -13.79 10.37
N ASP A 75 -35.33 -12.47 10.34
CA ASP A 75 -34.53 -11.65 9.41
C ASP A 75 -33.02 -11.80 9.67
N ILE A 76 -32.59 -11.77 10.94
CA ILE A 76 -31.19 -12.01 11.32
C ILE A 76 -30.78 -13.44 10.95
N ASN A 77 -31.64 -14.43 11.20
CA ASN A 77 -31.38 -15.82 10.85
C ASN A 77 -31.18 -16.00 9.33
N HIS A 78 -32.07 -15.42 8.52
CA HIS A 78 -31.97 -15.45 7.07
C HIS A 78 -30.68 -14.79 6.56
N TRP A 79 -30.34 -13.62 7.12
CA TRP A 79 -29.10 -12.93 6.79
C TRP A 79 -27.84 -13.74 7.16
N LEU A 80 -27.79 -14.32 8.36
CA LEU A 80 -26.67 -15.16 8.81
C LEU A 80 -26.56 -16.43 7.96
N GLN A 81 -27.67 -17.04 7.56
CA GLN A 81 -27.67 -18.19 6.64
C GLN A 81 -27.06 -17.79 5.30
N LYS A 82 -27.44 -16.64 4.74
CA LYS A 82 -26.87 -16.10 3.49
C LYS A 82 -25.35 -15.95 3.56
N LEU A 83 -24.82 -15.43 4.68
CA LEU A 83 -23.38 -15.34 4.92
C LEU A 83 -22.73 -16.74 5.04
N THR A 84 -23.35 -17.63 5.82
CA THR A 84 -22.83 -18.98 6.09
C THR A 84 -22.75 -19.84 4.83
N THR A 85 -23.75 -19.75 3.94
CA THR A 85 -23.74 -20.43 2.62
C THR A 85 -22.54 -20.02 1.76
N LYS A 86 -21.96 -18.85 2.03
CA LYS A 86 -20.76 -18.32 1.34
C LYS A 86 -19.47 -18.49 2.15
N GLY A 87 -19.51 -19.22 3.27
CA GLY A 87 -18.37 -19.41 4.16
C GLY A 87 -17.97 -18.17 4.97
N ILE A 88 -18.82 -17.14 4.99
CA ILE A 88 -18.53 -15.88 5.68
C ILE A 88 -18.85 -16.04 7.17
N THR A 89 -17.84 -15.82 8.00
CA THR A 89 -17.95 -15.93 9.47
C THR A 89 -17.73 -14.59 10.17
N ASP A 90 -17.48 -13.51 9.43
CA ASP A 90 -17.20 -12.18 9.94
C ASP A 90 -18.43 -11.29 9.90
N TRP A 91 -19.12 -11.21 11.04
CA TRP A 91 -20.36 -10.46 11.14
C TRP A 91 -20.47 -9.73 12.48
N PHE A 92 -21.27 -8.66 12.49
CA PHE A 92 -21.50 -7.80 13.64
C PHE A 92 -22.95 -7.27 13.64
N ILE A 93 -23.67 -7.43 14.76
CA ILE A 93 -25.05 -6.94 14.91
C ILE A 93 -25.05 -5.70 15.80
N VAL A 94 -25.68 -4.63 15.32
CA VAL A 94 -25.80 -3.35 16.01
C VAL A 94 -27.28 -3.12 16.30
N HIS A 95 -27.65 -3.14 17.58
CA HIS A 95 -28.98 -2.74 18.04
C HIS A 95 -28.95 -1.25 18.37
N VAL A 96 -29.70 -0.44 17.61
CA VAL A 96 -29.83 0.99 17.85
C VAL A 96 -30.96 1.20 18.85
N ASP A 97 -30.63 1.68 20.03
CA ASP A 97 -31.63 2.00 21.04
C ASP A 97 -32.03 3.48 20.90
N ALA A 98 -33.20 3.70 20.31
CA ALA A 98 -33.84 4.99 20.16
C ALA A 98 -34.79 5.32 21.34
N SER A 99 -34.79 4.51 22.41
CA SER A 99 -35.67 4.73 23.55
C SER A 99 -35.17 5.89 24.41
N ALA A 100 -35.46 7.12 23.98
CA ALA A 100 -35.31 8.31 24.79
C ALA A 100 -36.08 8.15 26.11
N ASP A 101 -35.39 7.69 27.15
CA ASP A 101 -35.89 7.43 28.50
C ASP A 101 -37.27 6.72 28.55
N ARG A 102 -37.32 5.40 28.40
CA ARG A 102 -38.39 4.61 29.08
C ARG A 102 -38.12 4.52 30.59
N LYS A 103 -37.81 5.65 31.23
CA LYS A 103 -37.87 5.82 32.69
C LYS A 103 -39.10 6.65 33.02
N GLY A 104 -40.27 6.00 33.02
CA GLY A 104 -41.46 6.75 33.38
C GLY A 104 -42.81 6.07 33.33
N ILE A 105 -42.94 4.73 33.36
CA ILE A 105 -44.26 4.13 33.63
C ILE A 105 -44.10 2.92 34.55
N ASN A 106 -44.54 3.12 35.80
CA ASN A 106 -44.84 2.12 36.84
C ASN A 106 -43.67 1.34 37.46
N LYS A 107 -42.99 1.96 38.44
CA LYS A 107 -42.32 1.23 39.52
C LYS A 107 -43.36 0.69 40.51
N SER A 108 -44.18 -0.29 40.11
CA SER A 108 -44.83 -1.15 41.10
C SER A 108 -43.79 -2.14 41.61
N LYS A 109 -43.34 -1.91 42.84
CA LYS A 109 -42.59 -2.88 43.64
C LYS A 109 -43.35 -4.20 43.61
N LEU A 110 -42.80 -5.23 42.96
CA LEU A 110 -42.94 -6.65 43.28
C LEU A 110 -42.11 -7.45 42.24
N LEU A 111 -41.03 -8.07 42.73
CA LEU A 111 -40.09 -8.99 42.07
C LEU A 111 -39.12 -8.38 41.02
N PRO A 112 -37.78 -8.49 41.22
CA PRO A 112 -36.80 -8.14 40.21
C PRO A 112 -36.69 -9.28 39.18
N THR A 113 -37.70 -9.46 38.33
CA THR A 113 -37.49 -10.22 37.09
C THR A 113 -36.52 -9.43 36.23
N ILE A 114 -35.32 -9.96 36.04
CA ILE A 114 -34.34 -9.50 35.05
C ILE A 114 -35.06 -9.51 33.70
N LYS A 115 -35.59 -8.36 33.26
CA LYS A 115 -36.17 -8.25 31.93
C LYS A 115 -35.03 -8.40 30.94
N THR A 116 -34.96 -9.55 30.29
CA THR A 116 -34.00 -9.85 29.22
C THR A 116 -34.14 -8.79 28.13
N SER A 117 -33.07 -8.07 27.80
CA SER A 117 -33.11 -7.06 26.74
C SER A 117 -33.20 -7.71 25.36
N VAL A 118 -33.54 -6.92 24.32
CA VAL A 118 -33.48 -7.38 22.92
C VAL A 118 -32.07 -7.87 22.59
N LEU A 119 -31.03 -7.15 23.03
CA LEU A 119 -29.64 -7.54 22.83
C LEU A 119 -29.31 -8.88 23.52
N ASP A 120 -29.81 -9.11 24.72
CA ASP A 120 -29.62 -10.39 25.42
C ASP A 120 -30.29 -11.54 24.66
N LYS A 121 -31.46 -11.29 24.03
CA LYS A 121 -32.11 -12.28 23.17
C LYS A 121 -31.30 -12.57 21.91
N ILE A 122 -30.80 -11.54 21.22
CA ILE A 122 -29.91 -11.69 20.06
C ILE A 122 -28.68 -12.53 20.45
N ARG A 123 -28.03 -12.21 21.58
CA ARG A 123 -26.84 -12.93 22.03
C ARG A 123 -27.10 -14.40 22.35
N ASN A 124 -28.27 -14.72 22.89
CA ASN A 124 -28.67 -16.08 23.23
C ASN A 124 -29.11 -16.91 22.01
N ASP A 125 -29.80 -16.28 21.06
CA ASP A 125 -30.34 -16.98 19.89
C ASP A 125 -29.29 -17.24 18.81
N PHE A 126 -28.21 -16.45 18.76
CA PHE A 126 -27.15 -16.58 17.74
C PHE A 126 -25.77 -16.87 18.36
N PRO A 127 -25.57 -18.01 19.06
CA PRO A 127 -24.28 -18.37 19.64
C PRO A 127 -23.19 -18.54 18.57
N ALA A 128 -22.27 -17.60 18.44
CA ALA A 128 -21.02 -17.79 17.72
C ALA A 128 -20.11 -18.72 18.55
N VAL A 129 -19.43 -19.67 17.89
CA VAL A 129 -18.70 -20.81 18.48
C VAL A 129 -17.71 -20.45 19.61
N LYS A 130 -17.28 -19.17 19.74
CA LYS A 130 -16.43 -18.73 20.87
C LYS A 130 -16.79 -17.40 21.55
N SER A 131 -17.70 -16.54 21.04
CA SER A 131 -18.02 -15.25 21.70
C SER A 131 -19.13 -14.41 21.01
N THR A 132 -20.42 -14.70 21.22
CA THR A 132 -21.50 -13.83 20.69
C THR A 132 -21.62 -12.51 21.44
N ALA A 133 -21.29 -12.50 22.73
CA ALA A 133 -21.35 -11.29 23.56
C ALA A 133 -20.53 -10.14 22.96
N GLU A 134 -19.53 -10.46 22.15
CA GLU A 134 -18.63 -9.52 21.50
C GLU A 134 -19.03 -9.15 20.06
N ARG A 135 -20.02 -9.86 19.48
CA ARG A 135 -20.53 -9.66 18.10
C ARG A 135 -21.90 -8.98 18.04
N ALA A 136 -22.47 -8.62 19.19
CA ALA A 136 -23.68 -7.83 19.27
C ALA A 136 -23.52 -6.73 20.33
N VAL A 137 -23.81 -5.47 19.94
CA VAL A 137 -23.76 -4.30 20.84
C VAL A 137 -25.02 -3.44 20.73
N THR A 138 -25.29 -2.66 21.78
CA THR A 138 -26.24 -1.56 21.71
C THR A 138 -25.52 -0.26 21.40
N LEU A 139 -26.03 0.49 20.43
CA LEU A 139 -25.65 1.85 20.12
C LEU A 139 -26.81 2.78 20.49
N LEU A 140 -26.59 3.70 21.42
CA LEU A 140 -27.60 4.72 21.75
C LEU A 140 -27.73 5.72 20.60
N ASP A 141 -28.97 6.01 20.20
CA ASP A 141 -29.27 7.02 19.19
C ASP A 141 -28.88 8.44 19.66
N ALA A 142 -28.54 9.31 18.71
CA ALA A 142 -28.19 10.72 18.95
C ALA A 142 -29.33 11.54 19.58
N SER A 143 -30.57 11.01 19.54
CA SER A 143 -31.73 11.60 20.22
C SER A 143 -31.74 11.39 21.75
N HIS A 144 -30.80 10.60 22.31
CA HIS A 144 -30.69 10.40 23.76
C HIS A 144 -30.25 11.66 24.50
N LYS A 145 -30.86 11.91 25.66
CA LYS A 145 -30.56 13.11 26.48
C LYS A 145 -29.28 13.02 27.32
N ASN A 146 -28.73 11.82 27.52
CA ASN A 146 -27.57 11.62 28.40
C ASN A 146 -26.29 11.48 27.58
N GLU A 147 -25.59 12.60 27.41
CA GLU A 147 -24.36 12.70 26.62
C GLU A 147 -23.27 11.74 27.08
N SER A 148 -23.07 11.59 28.39
CA SER A 148 -22.06 10.67 28.94
C SER A 148 -22.34 9.21 28.55
N LYS A 149 -23.60 8.77 28.67
CA LYS A 149 -23.97 7.41 28.29
C LYS A 149 -23.90 7.16 26.80
N MET A 150 -24.25 8.17 25.99
CA MET A 150 -24.10 8.10 24.54
C MET A 150 -22.62 7.95 24.16
N ALA A 151 -21.74 8.75 24.78
CA ALA A 151 -20.31 8.67 24.56
C ALA A 151 -19.75 7.28 24.93
N ASP A 152 -20.16 6.72 26.06
CA ASP A 152 -19.75 5.38 26.50
C ASP A 152 -20.23 4.28 25.54
N SER A 153 -21.50 4.32 25.12
CA SER A 153 -22.08 3.36 24.16
C SER A 153 -21.39 3.45 22.80
N TYR A 154 -21.17 4.67 22.30
CA TYR A 154 -20.46 4.91 21.05
C TYR A 154 -19.03 4.38 21.11
N GLN A 155 -18.32 4.62 22.22
CA GLN A 155 -16.97 4.12 22.40
C GLN A 155 -16.93 2.59 22.51
N GLN A 156 -17.91 1.96 23.17
CA GLN A 156 -18.05 0.50 23.20
C GLN A 156 -18.29 -0.07 21.81
N PHE A 157 -19.18 0.53 21.01
CA PHE A 157 -19.43 0.17 19.63
C PHE A 157 -18.13 0.24 18.81
N LEU A 158 -17.42 1.36 18.87
CA LEU A 158 -16.17 1.54 18.12
C LEU A 158 -15.09 0.55 18.56
N CYS A 159 -14.95 0.27 19.86
CA CYS A 159 -14.02 -0.73 20.36
C CYS A 159 -14.32 -2.13 19.80
N ARG A 160 -15.60 -2.54 19.76
CA ARG A 160 -16.00 -3.84 19.21
C ARG A 160 -15.85 -3.91 17.70
N LEU A 161 -16.25 -2.85 16.99
CA LEU A 161 -16.06 -2.74 15.54
C LEU A 161 -14.58 -2.91 15.16
N ARG A 162 -13.67 -2.20 15.83
CA ARG A 162 -12.22 -2.29 15.60
C ARG A 162 -11.68 -3.70 15.88
N ALA A 163 -12.09 -4.30 17.00
CA ALA A 163 -11.64 -5.65 17.36
C ALA A 163 -12.06 -6.70 16.33
N LEU A 164 -13.32 -6.64 15.86
CA LEU A 164 -13.84 -7.57 14.86
C LEU A 164 -13.20 -7.34 13.48
N LEU A 165 -13.03 -6.08 13.07
CA LEU A 165 -12.34 -5.74 11.83
C LEU A 165 -10.90 -6.27 11.83
N LEU A 166 -10.13 -6.01 12.90
CA LEU A 166 -8.77 -6.53 13.02
C LEU A 166 -8.73 -8.05 13.05
N SER A 167 -9.68 -8.69 13.73
CA SER A 167 -9.76 -10.14 13.78
C SER A 167 -9.98 -10.75 12.39
N SER A 168 -10.90 -10.19 11.60
CA SER A 168 -11.12 -10.63 10.21
C SER A 168 -9.88 -10.37 9.36
N TYR A 169 -9.37 -9.14 9.40
CA TYR A 169 -8.19 -8.72 8.65
C TYR A 169 -6.99 -9.62 8.93
N SER A 170 -6.74 -9.95 10.20
CA SER A 170 -5.65 -10.85 10.60
C SER A 170 -5.77 -12.22 9.96
N ARG A 171 -6.97 -12.80 9.92
CA ARG A 171 -7.17 -14.12 9.29
C ARG A 171 -6.98 -14.07 7.79
N GLN A 172 -7.49 -13.03 7.14
CA GLN A 172 -7.29 -12.84 5.70
C GLN A 172 -5.81 -12.64 5.37
N LEU A 173 -5.10 -11.84 6.18
CA LEU A 173 -3.68 -11.58 6.00
C LEU A 173 -2.83 -12.85 6.16
N ILE A 174 -3.07 -13.67 7.19
CA ILE A 174 -2.35 -14.95 7.39
C ILE A 174 -2.53 -15.86 6.18
N ARG A 175 -3.77 -16.03 5.70
CA ARG A 175 -4.04 -16.86 4.52
C ARG A 175 -3.32 -16.33 3.28
N TYR A 176 -3.28 -15.01 3.12
CA TYR A 176 -2.62 -14.35 2.01
C TYR A 176 -1.08 -14.46 2.09
N GLU A 177 -0.49 -14.29 3.27
CA GLU A 177 0.94 -14.52 3.52
C GLU A 177 1.33 -15.98 3.23
N ASP A 178 0.52 -16.95 3.67
CA ASP A 178 0.73 -18.37 3.40
C ASP A 178 0.67 -18.67 1.89
N TYR A 179 -0.27 -18.07 1.16
CA TYR A 179 -0.38 -18.19 -0.29
C TYR A 179 0.83 -17.57 -1.01
N ILE A 180 1.26 -16.36 -0.64
CA ILE A 180 2.47 -15.74 -1.20
C ILE A 180 3.70 -16.64 -0.94
N ARG A 181 3.79 -17.25 0.24
CA ARG A 181 4.88 -18.17 0.57
C ARG A 181 4.93 -19.36 -0.38
N THR A 182 3.78 -20.00 -0.68
CA THR A 182 3.76 -21.13 -1.63
C THR A 182 4.13 -20.70 -3.04
N VAL A 183 3.66 -19.54 -3.50
CA VAL A 183 4.05 -18.97 -4.80
C VAL A 183 5.57 -18.71 -4.83
N ARG A 184 6.17 -18.16 -3.77
CA ARG A 184 7.62 -17.91 -3.68
C ARG A 184 8.46 -19.19 -3.66
N GLU A 185 7.97 -20.24 -3.00
CA GLU A 185 8.63 -21.55 -2.96
C GLU A 185 8.69 -22.20 -4.35
N SER A 186 7.69 -21.91 -5.19
CA SER A 186 7.62 -22.38 -6.58
C SER A 186 8.49 -21.59 -7.58
N ARG A 187 9.28 -20.60 -7.15
CA ARG A 187 10.04 -19.68 -8.03
C ARG A 187 11.02 -20.31 -9.03
N ASN A 188 11.41 -21.56 -8.80
CA ASN A 188 12.31 -22.29 -9.69
C ASN A 188 11.55 -23.07 -10.79
N GLN A 189 10.22 -23.04 -10.78
CA GLN A 189 9.38 -23.68 -11.80
C GLN A 189 9.33 -22.84 -13.08
N GLN A 190 9.26 -23.49 -14.24
CA GLN A 190 9.32 -22.81 -15.55
C GLN A 190 8.14 -21.86 -15.81
N ASN A 191 6.96 -22.16 -15.25
CA ASN A 191 5.74 -21.37 -15.39
C ASN A 191 5.62 -20.24 -14.36
N TRP A 192 6.65 -20.03 -13.53
CA TRP A 192 6.64 -18.97 -12.54
C TRP A 192 6.99 -17.62 -13.17
N ASP A 193 6.18 -16.60 -12.86
CA ASP A 193 6.34 -15.23 -13.37
C ASP A 193 6.59 -14.27 -12.20
N PHE A 194 7.68 -13.49 -12.29
CA PHE A 194 8.03 -12.51 -11.27
C PHE A 194 6.97 -11.42 -11.11
N PHE A 195 6.35 -10.94 -12.19
CA PHE A 195 5.36 -9.87 -12.12
C PHE A 195 4.06 -10.31 -11.44
N HIS A 196 3.69 -11.59 -11.61
CA HIS A 196 2.60 -12.18 -10.84
C HIS A 196 2.92 -12.18 -9.34
N PHE A 197 4.11 -12.67 -8.96
CA PHE A 197 4.54 -12.67 -7.56
C PHE A 197 4.69 -11.26 -6.99
N PHE A 198 5.26 -10.34 -7.76
CA PHE A 198 5.39 -8.92 -7.45
C PHE A 198 4.04 -8.29 -7.15
N ALA A 199 3.01 -8.54 -7.96
CA ALA A 199 1.65 -8.03 -7.71
C ALA A 199 1.08 -8.51 -6.37
N LEU A 200 1.40 -9.74 -5.97
CA LEU A 200 0.92 -10.29 -4.72
C LEU A 200 1.65 -9.70 -3.51
N GLN A 201 2.98 -9.69 -3.56
CA GLN A 201 3.81 -9.19 -2.46
C GLN A 201 3.73 -7.66 -2.32
N GLU A 202 3.55 -6.92 -3.42
CA GLU A 202 3.29 -5.48 -3.39
C GLU A 202 1.98 -5.16 -2.69
N GLN A 203 0.91 -5.93 -2.97
CA GLN A 203 -0.36 -5.77 -2.27
C GLN A 203 -0.23 -6.03 -0.76
N LEU A 204 0.62 -6.98 -0.36
CA LEU A 204 0.95 -7.21 1.06
C LEU A 204 1.68 -5.99 1.66
N ALA A 205 2.66 -5.44 0.94
CA ALA A 205 3.37 -4.22 1.35
C ALA A 205 2.39 -3.04 1.53
N PHE A 206 1.49 -2.86 0.58
CA PHE A 206 0.47 -1.81 0.62
C PHE A 206 -0.51 -2.01 1.79
N ALA A 207 -0.90 -3.25 2.08
CA ALA A 207 -1.70 -3.59 3.25
C ALA A 207 -1.01 -3.20 4.58
N PHE A 208 0.32 -3.40 4.69
CA PHE A 208 1.08 -2.95 5.85
C PHE A 208 1.18 -1.41 5.92
N GLU A 209 1.40 -0.74 4.79
CA GLU A 209 1.41 0.73 4.74
C GLU A 209 0.07 1.34 5.18
N MET A 210 -1.05 0.76 4.75
CA MET A 210 -2.40 1.19 5.16
C MET A 210 -2.64 1.05 6.67
N LEU A 211 -1.92 0.15 7.35
CA LEU A 211 -1.92 0.00 8.81
C LEU A 211 -0.87 0.89 9.51
N SER A 212 -0.15 1.71 8.75
CA SER A 212 1.01 2.50 9.19
C SER A 212 2.18 1.64 9.70
N LEU A 213 2.27 0.40 9.23
CA LEU A 213 3.36 -0.54 9.51
C LEU A 213 4.46 -0.40 8.46
N TYR A 214 5.08 0.77 8.43
CA TYR A 214 6.01 1.15 7.37
C TYR A 214 7.27 0.28 7.36
N ASP A 215 7.72 -0.23 8.51
CA ASP A 215 8.85 -1.14 8.59
C ASP A 215 8.53 -2.52 8.00
N GLU A 216 7.34 -3.07 8.25
CA GLU A 216 6.89 -4.29 7.58
C GLU A 216 6.70 -4.09 6.07
N ALA A 217 6.13 -2.97 5.66
CA ALA A 217 5.97 -2.64 4.25
C ALA A 217 7.32 -2.53 3.54
N LEU A 218 8.31 -1.89 4.18
CA LEU A 218 9.65 -1.71 3.63
C LEU A 218 10.34 -3.05 3.39
N VAL A 219 10.22 -3.99 4.33
CA VAL A 219 10.76 -5.35 4.17
C VAL A 219 10.20 -6.04 2.93
N GLN A 220 8.92 -5.87 2.61
CA GLN A 220 8.33 -6.49 1.41
C GLN A 220 8.94 -5.93 0.11
N TYR A 221 9.14 -4.61 0.02
CA TYR A 221 9.79 -4.00 -1.14
C TYR A 221 11.28 -4.36 -1.22
N ASP A 222 11.99 -4.44 -0.09
CA ASP A 222 13.39 -4.90 -0.03
C ASP A 222 13.54 -6.35 -0.50
N GLU A 223 12.60 -7.23 -0.13
CA GLU A 223 12.59 -8.62 -0.61
C GLU A 223 12.33 -8.73 -2.12
N LEU A 224 11.41 -7.92 -2.65
CA LEU A 224 11.13 -7.86 -4.09
C LEU A 224 12.35 -7.37 -4.88
N ASP A 225 12.99 -6.31 -4.40
CA ASP A 225 14.19 -5.73 -5.01
C ASP A 225 15.35 -6.73 -5.05
N ALA A 226 15.61 -7.41 -3.93
CA ALA A 226 16.64 -8.43 -3.82
C ALA A 226 16.35 -9.67 -4.68
N LEU A 227 15.10 -10.14 -4.69
CA LEU A 227 14.71 -11.29 -5.50
C LEU A 227 14.85 -11.01 -7.00
N PHE A 228 14.45 -9.82 -7.45
CA PHE A 228 14.60 -9.42 -8.84
C PHE A 228 16.08 -9.34 -9.24
N SER A 229 16.94 -8.69 -8.43
CA SER A 229 18.39 -8.68 -8.66
C SER A 229 18.98 -10.09 -8.74
N GLN A 230 18.52 -11.01 -7.90
CA GLN A 230 18.98 -12.40 -7.93
C GLN A 230 18.66 -13.08 -9.27
N PHE A 231 17.46 -12.86 -9.83
CA PHE A 231 17.11 -13.40 -11.15
C PHE A 231 17.94 -12.79 -12.28
N VAL A 232 18.20 -11.47 -12.24
CA VAL A 232 19.06 -10.81 -13.22
C VAL A 232 20.48 -11.38 -13.16
N ILE A 233 21.07 -11.53 -11.98
CA ILE A 233 22.44 -12.08 -11.85
C ILE A 233 22.49 -13.53 -12.36
N ASN A 234 21.49 -14.33 -12.02
CA ASN A 234 21.44 -15.75 -12.39
C ASN A 234 21.18 -15.99 -13.89
N SER A 235 20.67 -15.00 -14.63
CA SER A 235 20.43 -15.12 -16.08
C SER A 235 21.73 -15.38 -16.86
N THR A 236 22.87 -14.96 -16.32
CA THR A 236 24.20 -15.18 -16.92
C THR A 236 24.67 -16.63 -16.90
N ALA A 237 24.16 -17.45 -15.98
CA ALA A 237 24.63 -18.82 -15.74
C ALA A 237 23.63 -19.92 -16.15
N GLY A 238 22.42 -19.54 -16.55
CA GLY A 238 21.34 -20.48 -16.81
C GLY A 238 20.33 -19.97 -17.85
N GLN A 239 19.25 -20.72 -18.02
CA GLN A 239 18.16 -20.30 -18.89
C GLN A 239 17.48 -19.06 -18.29
N THR A 240 17.44 -17.97 -19.06
CA THR A 240 16.72 -16.75 -18.68
C THR A 240 15.22 -17.03 -18.70
N PRO A 241 14.47 -16.75 -17.61
CA PRO A 241 13.02 -16.89 -17.60
C PRO A 241 12.35 -15.99 -18.65
N GLU A 242 11.25 -16.45 -19.24
CA GLU A 242 10.55 -15.71 -20.31
C GLU A 242 10.13 -14.30 -19.87
N TRP A 243 9.62 -14.15 -18.64
CA TRP A 243 9.22 -12.87 -18.08
C TRP A 243 10.40 -11.88 -17.98
N LEU A 244 11.63 -12.36 -17.81
CA LEU A 244 12.83 -11.53 -17.72
C LEU A 244 13.32 -11.13 -19.12
N THR A 245 13.23 -12.03 -20.10
CA THR A 245 13.56 -11.74 -21.50
C THR A 245 12.72 -10.59 -22.06
N ARG A 246 11.46 -10.46 -21.62
CA ARG A 246 10.59 -9.33 -22.00
C ARG A 246 11.12 -7.96 -21.55
N LEU A 247 12.05 -7.91 -20.59
CA LEU A 247 12.67 -6.67 -20.12
C LEU A 247 13.93 -6.29 -20.90
N SER A 248 14.48 -7.21 -21.70
CA SER A 248 15.77 -7.05 -22.39
C SER A 248 15.69 -6.29 -23.72
N ASP A 249 14.52 -5.76 -24.09
CA ASP A 249 14.36 -4.98 -25.32
C ASP A 249 15.08 -3.61 -25.24
N ASN A 250 15.32 -2.99 -26.39
CA ASN A 250 15.93 -1.66 -26.48
C ASN A 250 15.02 -0.59 -25.87
N TYR A 251 15.61 0.34 -25.13
CA TYR A 251 14.85 1.41 -24.47
C TYR A 251 14.98 2.73 -25.23
N ASP A 252 13.88 3.14 -25.85
CA ASP A 252 13.73 4.47 -26.46
C ASP A 252 13.39 5.56 -25.42
N LEU A 253 12.85 5.15 -24.27
CA LEU A 253 12.46 6.03 -23.16
C LEU A 253 13.12 5.58 -21.86
N TRP A 254 13.65 6.53 -21.10
CA TRP A 254 14.27 6.32 -19.79
C TRP A 254 13.89 7.44 -18.84
N HIS A 255 12.65 7.40 -18.37
CA HIS A 255 12.17 8.33 -17.37
C HIS A 255 13.10 8.33 -16.15
N GLY A 256 13.62 9.52 -15.80
CA GLY A 256 14.40 9.69 -14.58
C GLY A 256 13.59 9.32 -13.35
N LEU A 257 14.25 8.88 -12.27
CA LEU A 257 13.58 8.63 -11.00
C LEU A 257 12.84 9.90 -10.54
N CYS A 258 11.58 9.73 -10.12
CA CYS A 258 10.79 10.78 -9.50
C CYS A 258 10.17 10.25 -8.20
N LEU A 259 10.52 10.86 -7.07
CA LEU A 259 10.08 10.47 -5.73
C LEU A 259 8.75 11.14 -5.35
N SER A 260 7.89 11.35 -6.34
CA SER A 260 6.54 11.88 -6.16
C SER A 260 5.53 10.73 -6.02
N SER A 261 4.73 10.78 -4.96
CA SER A 261 3.66 9.80 -4.69
C SER A 261 2.72 9.61 -5.89
N ASN A 262 2.48 10.67 -6.67
CA ASN A 262 1.61 10.59 -7.86
C ASN A 262 2.23 9.73 -8.97
N VAL A 263 3.55 9.82 -9.18
CA VAL A 263 4.26 9.01 -10.17
C VAL A 263 4.24 7.55 -9.75
N SER A 264 4.54 7.25 -8.48
CA SER A 264 4.46 5.88 -7.95
C SER A 264 3.05 5.30 -8.08
N LYS A 265 1.99 6.08 -7.81
CA LYS A 265 0.58 5.66 -8.02
C LYS A 265 0.27 5.39 -9.49
N SER A 266 0.83 6.18 -10.41
CA SER A 266 0.65 5.97 -11.85
C SER A 266 1.34 4.69 -12.32
N LEU A 267 2.61 4.48 -11.95
CA LEU A 267 3.36 3.26 -12.24
C LEU A 267 2.68 2.02 -11.66
N ARG A 268 2.18 2.12 -10.42
CA ARG A 268 1.38 1.05 -9.79
C ARG A 268 0.16 0.68 -10.63
N LYS A 269 -0.58 1.68 -11.14
CA LYS A 269 -1.73 1.44 -12.01
C LYS A 269 -1.32 0.79 -13.34
N GLN A 270 -0.18 1.20 -13.91
CA GLN A 270 0.34 0.62 -15.16
C GLN A 270 0.74 -0.85 -14.96
N PHE A 271 1.46 -1.16 -13.88
CA PHE A 271 1.89 -2.54 -13.60
C PHE A 271 0.73 -3.49 -13.33
N PHE A 272 -0.38 -2.96 -12.80
CA PHE A 272 -1.55 -3.74 -12.43
C PHE A 272 -2.77 -3.45 -13.32
N ALA A 273 -2.57 -2.83 -14.49
CA ALA A 273 -3.61 -2.67 -15.50
C ALA A 273 -3.77 -3.98 -16.30
N GLY A 274 -4.99 -4.51 -16.39
CA GLY A 274 -5.28 -5.78 -17.10
C GLY A 274 -5.24 -7.02 -16.19
N ASP A 275 -5.22 -8.22 -16.78
CA ASP A 275 -5.27 -9.53 -16.09
C ASP A 275 -3.97 -9.88 -15.30
N GLY A 276 -3.27 -8.89 -14.74
CA GLY A 276 -2.17 -9.09 -13.81
C GLY A 276 -0.80 -9.40 -14.43
N VAL A 277 -0.64 -9.20 -15.74
CA VAL A 277 0.67 -9.30 -16.43
C VAL A 277 0.99 -7.93 -17.01
N ALA A 278 1.99 -7.26 -16.46
CA ALA A 278 2.48 -6.00 -17.01
C ALA A 278 3.10 -6.27 -18.38
N THR A 279 2.36 -6.02 -19.47
CA THR A 279 2.81 -6.39 -20.82
C THR A 279 3.79 -5.39 -21.44
N ASN A 280 4.08 -4.26 -20.78
CA ASN A 280 4.93 -3.20 -21.32
C ASN A 280 5.65 -2.39 -20.23
N THR A 281 6.40 -3.08 -19.36
CA THR A 281 7.21 -2.48 -18.29
C THR A 281 8.68 -2.62 -18.62
N THR A 282 9.45 -1.55 -18.45
CA THR A 282 10.93 -1.59 -18.55
C THR A 282 11.58 -1.89 -17.19
N LEU A 283 12.83 -2.37 -17.21
CA LEU A 283 13.63 -2.56 -16.00
C LEU A 283 13.77 -1.25 -15.23
N ILE A 284 13.99 -0.13 -15.95
CA ILE A 284 14.13 1.20 -15.35
C ILE A 284 12.84 1.60 -14.61
N GLU A 285 11.66 1.38 -15.19
CA GLU A 285 10.39 1.68 -14.52
C GLU A 285 10.18 0.82 -13.27
N LEU A 286 10.49 -0.48 -13.32
CA LEU A 286 10.40 -1.36 -12.16
C LEU A 286 11.34 -0.90 -11.04
N ARG A 287 12.60 -0.59 -11.37
CA ARG A 287 13.61 -0.12 -10.42
C ARG A 287 13.25 1.25 -9.84
N ASN A 288 12.80 2.18 -10.68
CA ASN A 288 12.29 3.47 -10.23
C ASN A 288 11.12 3.30 -9.26
N TYR A 289 10.18 2.39 -9.56
CA TYR A 289 9.04 2.14 -8.69
C TYR A 289 9.45 1.58 -7.33
N LEU A 290 10.22 0.48 -7.32
CA LEU A 290 10.67 -0.17 -6.08
C LEU A 290 11.42 0.82 -5.18
N PHE A 291 12.38 1.55 -5.75
CA PHE A 291 13.16 2.52 -5.00
C PHE A 291 12.33 3.72 -4.54
N ALA A 292 11.38 4.20 -5.35
CA ALA A 292 10.48 5.27 -4.93
C ALA A 292 9.61 4.85 -3.73
N ARG A 293 9.12 3.60 -3.71
CA ARG A 293 8.33 3.07 -2.59
C ARG A 293 9.17 2.86 -1.33
N GLN A 294 10.38 2.30 -1.46
CA GLN A 294 11.34 2.24 -0.34
C GLN A 294 11.64 3.63 0.21
N SER A 295 11.83 4.62 -0.66
CA SER A 295 12.10 6.01 -0.26
C SER A 295 10.93 6.62 0.51
N GLU A 296 9.70 6.48 0.01
CA GLU A 296 8.50 6.99 0.67
C GLU A 296 8.34 6.39 2.08
N LEU A 297 8.54 5.09 2.23
CA LEU A 297 8.48 4.39 3.51
C LEU A 297 9.60 4.81 4.47
N LEU A 298 10.85 4.95 3.98
CA LEU A 298 11.97 5.43 4.79
C LEU A 298 11.74 6.85 5.30
N LEU A 299 11.15 7.72 4.48
CA LEU A 299 10.79 9.08 4.89
C LEU A 299 9.65 9.07 5.93
N LEU A 300 8.63 8.21 5.77
CA LEU A 300 7.58 8.00 6.78
C LEU A 300 8.13 7.45 8.11
N LEU A 301 9.22 6.70 8.05
CA LEU A 301 9.97 6.22 9.22
C LEU A 301 10.94 7.27 9.80
N ASN A 302 11.00 8.48 9.24
CA ASN A 302 11.95 9.54 9.59
C ASN A 302 13.42 9.10 9.46
N LYS A 303 13.74 8.36 8.39
CA LYS A 303 15.10 7.87 8.10
C LYS A 303 15.67 8.37 6.76
N PRO A 304 15.79 9.69 6.55
CA PRO A 304 16.37 10.25 5.32
C PRO A 304 17.86 9.86 5.14
N TRP A 305 18.59 9.60 6.23
CA TRP A 305 19.97 9.13 6.17
C TRP A 305 20.08 7.72 5.56
N GLU A 306 19.11 6.84 5.84
CA GLU A 306 19.06 5.48 5.32
C GLU A 306 18.66 5.49 3.84
N LEU A 307 17.78 6.40 3.44
CA LEU A 307 17.52 6.67 2.02
C LEU A 307 18.79 7.10 1.29
N ALA A 308 19.53 8.07 1.84
CA ALA A 308 20.78 8.53 1.25
C ALA A 308 21.84 7.41 1.16
N SER A 309 21.93 6.53 2.17
CA SER A 309 22.90 5.43 2.17
C SER A 309 22.60 4.35 1.14
N ARG A 310 21.32 4.12 0.82
CA ARG A 310 20.86 3.16 -0.19
C ARG A 310 20.94 3.68 -1.63
N ALA A 311 21.02 5.00 -1.81
CA ALA A 311 20.94 5.66 -3.11
C ALA A 311 22.06 5.27 -4.09
N LEU A 312 23.32 5.34 -3.67
CA LEU A 312 24.44 5.02 -4.55
C LEU A 312 24.47 3.52 -4.94
N PRO A 313 24.32 2.56 -3.99
CA PRO A 313 24.18 1.16 -4.34
C PRO A 313 23.02 0.89 -5.31
N PHE A 314 21.86 1.52 -5.11
CA PHE A 314 20.72 1.40 -6.01
C PHE A 314 21.08 1.77 -7.46
N LEU A 315 21.68 2.96 -7.67
CA LEU A 315 22.03 3.42 -9.01
C LEU A 315 23.07 2.52 -9.67
N GLN A 316 24.09 2.11 -8.91
CA GLN A 316 25.16 1.23 -9.43
C GLN A 316 24.64 -0.16 -9.77
N ASN A 317 23.77 -0.73 -8.93
CA ASN A 317 23.16 -2.03 -9.18
C ASN A 317 22.26 -1.98 -10.41
N CYS A 318 21.43 -0.94 -10.56
CA CYS A 318 20.57 -0.79 -11.74
C CYS A 318 21.39 -0.68 -13.03
N VAL A 319 22.49 0.10 -13.03
CA VAL A 319 23.40 0.18 -14.19
C VAL A 319 24.04 -1.17 -14.49
N ASN A 320 24.48 -1.90 -13.46
CA ASN A 320 25.07 -3.23 -13.63
C ASN A 320 24.06 -4.22 -14.23
N GLU A 321 22.81 -4.18 -13.78
CA GLU A 321 21.73 -5.04 -14.27
C GLU A 321 21.33 -4.74 -15.71
N LEU A 322 21.27 -3.46 -16.08
CA LEU A 322 21.10 -3.05 -17.49
C LEU A 322 22.19 -3.65 -18.38
N ASN A 323 23.44 -3.64 -17.90
CA ASN A 323 24.57 -4.24 -18.62
C ASN A 323 24.49 -5.78 -18.68
N ILE A 324 24.09 -6.44 -17.59
CA ILE A 324 23.92 -7.91 -17.54
C ILE A 324 22.86 -8.37 -18.55
N LEU A 325 21.77 -7.62 -18.68
CA LEU A 325 20.69 -7.91 -19.62
C LEU A 325 20.95 -7.38 -21.04
N GLU A 326 22.13 -6.78 -21.27
CA GLU A 326 22.56 -6.23 -22.57
C GLU A 326 21.56 -5.21 -23.16
N ILE A 327 20.89 -4.45 -22.30
CA ILE A 327 19.87 -3.47 -22.72
C ILE A 327 20.57 -2.31 -23.43
N THR A 328 20.18 -2.07 -24.69
CA THR A 328 20.71 -0.94 -25.46
C THR A 328 19.86 0.30 -25.25
N MET A 329 20.54 1.42 -25.01
CA MET A 329 19.94 2.76 -24.88
C MET A 329 20.68 3.72 -25.81
N THR A 330 20.08 4.89 -26.07
CA THR A 330 20.81 5.98 -26.75
C THR A 330 22.11 6.29 -25.97
N PRO A 331 23.26 6.50 -26.65
CA PRO A 331 24.50 6.89 -25.99
C PRO A 331 24.28 8.05 -25.02
N GLY A 332 24.73 7.91 -23.78
CA GLY A 332 24.49 8.89 -22.71
C GLY A 332 23.14 8.76 -21.98
N GLY A 333 22.19 7.97 -22.47
CA GLY A 333 20.88 7.77 -21.83
C GLY A 333 21.00 7.24 -20.40
N MET A 334 21.86 6.25 -20.17
CA MET A 334 22.19 5.79 -18.81
C MET A 334 22.80 6.89 -17.93
N ALA A 335 23.70 7.71 -18.50
CA ALA A 335 24.32 8.82 -17.76
C ALA A 335 23.27 9.89 -17.38
N CYS A 336 22.32 10.19 -18.27
CA CYS A 336 21.17 11.04 -17.97
C CYS A 336 20.33 10.45 -16.82
N TRP A 337 19.92 9.19 -16.93
CA TRP A 337 19.10 8.55 -15.90
C TRP A 337 19.77 8.56 -14.53
N VAL A 338 21.07 8.22 -14.46
CA VAL A 338 21.84 8.26 -13.20
C VAL A 338 21.91 9.68 -12.64
N PHE A 339 22.23 10.67 -13.48
CA PHE A 339 22.35 12.05 -13.05
C PHE A 339 21.03 12.61 -12.50
N LEU A 340 19.94 12.40 -13.24
CA LEU A 340 18.59 12.83 -12.84
C LEU A 340 18.17 12.17 -11.53
N SER A 341 18.39 10.86 -11.42
CA SER A 341 18.01 10.09 -10.23
C SER A 341 18.83 10.51 -9.01
N ALA A 342 20.13 10.77 -9.18
CA ALA A 342 20.98 11.27 -8.11
C ALA A 342 20.49 12.63 -7.60
N LEU A 343 20.20 13.58 -8.49
CA LEU A 343 19.68 14.89 -8.09
C LEU A 343 18.31 14.81 -7.43
N GLU A 344 17.41 13.96 -7.92
CA GLU A 344 16.11 13.74 -7.30
C GLU A 344 16.26 13.29 -5.84
N ILE A 345 17.11 12.29 -5.60
CA ILE A 345 17.33 11.76 -4.26
C ILE A 345 17.97 12.82 -3.35
N LEU A 346 18.98 13.54 -3.85
CA LEU A 346 19.64 14.60 -3.10
C LEU A 346 18.66 15.70 -2.66
N HIS A 347 17.87 16.22 -3.59
CA HIS A 347 16.86 17.24 -3.29
C HIS A 347 15.78 16.71 -2.35
N LYS A 348 15.36 15.45 -2.50
CA LYS A 348 14.37 14.85 -1.62
C LYS A 348 14.92 14.70 -0.21
N CYS A 349 16.13 14.18 -0.03
CA CYS A 349 16.74 14.05 1.29
C CYS A 349 16.96 15.41 1.96
N GLU A 350 17.45 16.42 1.24
CA GLU A 350 17.66 17.77 1.77
C GLU A 350 16.38 18.37 2.38
N ARG A 351 15.21 18.12 1.76
CA ARG A 351 13.91 18.60 2.27
C ARG A 351 13.45 17.91 3.55
N TYR A 352 13.97 16.72 3.86
CA TYR A 352 13.55 15.89 5.01
C TYR A 352 14.65 15.77 6.08
N SER A 353 15.85 16.27 5.82
CA SER A 353 16.94 16.33 6.78
C SER A 353 16.85 17.62 7.59
N ASP A 354 16.77 17.48 8.92
CA ASP A 354 17.00 18.61 9.83
C ASP A 354 18.51 18.81 10.09
N SER A 355 18.85 19.88 10.80
CA SER A 355 20.25 20.18 11.14
C SER A 355 20.92 19.11 12.01
N SER A 356 20.13 18.28 12.73
CA SER A 356 20.65 17.22 13.61
C SER A 356 21.12 15.99 12.84
N GLN A 357 20.49 15.71 11.69
CA GLN A 357 20.82 14.58 10.82
C GLN A 357 21.83 14.93 9.72
N MET A 358 22.23 16.20 9.62
CA MET A 358 23.02 16.73 8.51
C MET A 358 24.39 16.05 8.35
N GLU A 359 25.08 15.70 9.44
CA GLU A 359 26.40 15.05 9.37
C GLU A 359 26.32 13.62 8.81
N SER A 360 25.39 12.81 9.34
CA SER A 360 25.13 11.44 8.87
C SER A 360 24.67 11.45 7.40
N TYR A 361 23.75 12.35 7.07
CA TYR A 361 23.28 12.58 5.71
C TYR A 361 24.42 12.98 4.75
N SER A 362 25.25 13.94 5.14
CA SER A 362 26.34 14.45 4.30
C SER A 362 27.31 13.33 3.93
N ARG A 363 27.66 12.45 4.87
CA ARG A 363 28.56 11.31 4.62
C ARG A 363 28.02 10.39 3.52
N HIS A 364 26.72 10.14 3.49
CA HIS A 364 26.10 9.25 2.52
C HIS A 364 25.87 9.88 1.14
N THR A 365 25.86 11.21 1.04
CA THR A 365 25.64 11.92 -0.24
C THR A 365 26.91 12.23 -1.02
N VAL A 366 28.10 12.21 -0.41
CA VAL A 366 29.36 12.54 -1.11
C VAL A 366 29.57 11.65 -2.34
N GLY A 367 29.36 10.34 -2.19
CA GLY A 367 29.51 9.39 -3.29
C GLY A 367 28.49 9.64 -4.41
N LEU A 368 27.26 10.02 -4.04
CA LEU A 368 26.19 10.34 -4.98
C LEU A 368 26.48 11.62 -5.76
N TRP A 369 26.96 12.68 -5.10
CA TRP A 369 27.44 13.91 -5.75
C TRP A 369 28.60 13.66 -6.71
N SER A 370 29.58 12.86 -6.29
CA SER A 370 30.71 12.47 -7.14
C SER A 370 30.23 11.71 -8.38
N TYR A 371 29.29 10.78 -8.21
CA TYR A 371 28.75 10.00 -9.31
C TYR A 371 27.95 10.86 -10.30
N ALA A 372 27.09 11.74 -9.79
CA ALA A 372 26.35 12.71 -10.60
C ALA A 372 27.31 13.64 -11.37
N ARG A 373 28.34 14.20 -10.71
CA ARG A 373 29.33 15.06 -11.37
C ARG A 373 30.06 14.33 -12.50
N ASN A 374 30.47 13.08 -12.27
CA ASN A 374 31.15 12.29 -13.28
C ASN A 374 30.23 12.00 -14.49
N LYS A 375 28.96 11.68 -14.25
CA LYS A 375 27.97 11.50 -15.32
C LYS A 375 27.67 12.78 -16.08
N LEU A 376 27.64 13.93 -15.41
CA LEU A 376 27.50 15.22 -16.08
C LEU A 376 28.71 15.54 -16.97
N SER A 377 29.93 15.23 -16.52
CA SER A 377 31.15 15.39 -17.34
C SER A 377 31.17 14.45 -18.56
N GLU A 378 30.68 13.22 -18.40
CA GLU A 378 30.50 12.26 -19.48
C GLU A 378 29.53 12.81 -20.54
N LEU A 379 28.37 13.30 -20.11
CA LEU A 379 27.37 13.93 -20.97
C LEU A 379 27.92 15.18 -21.67
N GLY A 380 28.63 16.04 -20.95
CA GLY A 380 29.25 17.23 -21.53
C GLY A 380 30.27 16.89 -22.61
N SER A 381 31.04 15.82 -22.43
CA SER A 381 32.00 15.35 -23.44
C SER A 381 31.26 14.77 -24.66
N LEU A 382 30.24 13.95 -24.42
CA LEU A 382 29.43 13.32 -25.47
C LEU A 382 28.69 14.36 -26.34
N CYS A 383 28.22 15.44 -25.72
CA CYS A 383 27.46 16.50 -26.39
C CYS A 383 28.34 17.65 -26.90
N GLY A 384 29.67 17.55 -26.81
CA GLY A 384 30.57 18.60 -27.28
C GLY A 384 30.53 19.91 -26.48
N LEU A 385 30.10 19.84 -25.22
CA LEU A 385 29.90 20.98 -24.31
C LEU A 385 31.08 21.23 -23.36
N MET A 386 32.15 20.42 -23.45
CA MET A 386 33.35 20.65 -22.63
C MET A 386 34.18 21.81 -23.18
N PRO A 387 34.91 22.54 -22.30
CA PRO A 387 35.80 23.62 -22.73
C PRO A 387 36.79 23.16 -23.81
N GLY A 388 36.89 23.93 -24.91
CA GLY A 388 37.81 23.65 -26.01
C GLY A 388 37.30 22.68 -27.07
N MET A 389 36.08 22.15 -26.93
CA MET A 389 35.44 21.36 -27.99
C MET A 389 34.78 22.26 -29.05
N THR A 390 34.67 21.74 -30.27
CA THR A 390 33.89 22.37 -31.35
C THR A 390 32.60 21.59 -31.54
N LEU A 391 31.49 22.31 -31.60
CA LEU A 391 30.16 21.70 -31.71
C LEU A 391 29.94 21.21 -33.14
N THR A 392 29.49 19.95 -33.28
CA THR A 392 29.26 19.31 -34.58
C THR A 392 27.78 18.96 -34.72
N SER A 393 27.34 18.64 -35.93
CA SER A 393 25.97 18.15 -36.17
C SER A 393 25.68 16.83 -35.45
N GLU A 394 26.70 16.00 -35.25
CA GLU A 394 26.58 14.76 -34.50
C GLU A 394 26.26 15.04 -33.02
N HIS A 395 26.96 15.99 -32.40
CA HIS A 395 26.67 16.41 -31.03
C HIS A 395 25.22 16.93 -30.86
N LEU A 396 24.70 17.69 -31.83
CA LEU A 396 23.31 18.14 -31.82
C LEU A 396 22.33 16.97 -31.91
N HIS A 397 22.62 15.97 -32.75
CA HIS A 397 21.79 14.78 -32.85
C HIS A 397 21.78 13.98 -31.53
N GLN A 398 22.93 13.86 -30.87
CA GLN A 398 23.03 13.25 -29.54
C GLN A 398 22.15 13.98 -28.52
N VAL A 399 22.25 15.32 -28.44
CA VAL A 399 21.42 16.13 -27.55
C VAL A 399 19.92 15.89 -27.79
N VAL A 400 19.48 15.89 -29.05
CA VAL A 400 18.08 15.64 -29.40
C VAL A 400 17.63 14.24 -28.96
N GLY A 401 18.45 13.22 -29.22
CA GLY A 401 18.17 11.84 -28.78
C GLY A 401 18.07 11.73 -27.26
N LEU A 402 18.97 12.39 -26.54
CA LEU A 402 18.96 12.43 -25.07
C LEU A 402 17.69 13.11 -24.53
N ILE A 403 17.31 14.26 -25.09
CA ILE A 403 16.12 14.99 -24.68
C ILE A 403 14.84 14.20 -24.97
N ALA A 404 14.77 13.54 -26.14
CA ALA A 404 13.63 12.72 -26.52
C ALA A 404 13.45 11.55 -25.56
N GLY A 405 14.52 10.81 -25.25
CA GLY A 405 14.41 9.63 -24.40
C GLY A 405 14.20 9.93 -22.91
N MET A 406 14.53 11.14 -22.42
CA MET A 406 14.11 11.56 -21.08
C MET A 406 12.57 11.62 -20.92
N GLY A 407 11.82 11.70 -22.02
CA GLY A 407 10.37 11.74 -22.01
C GLY A 407 9.80 13.05 -21.44
N ALA A 408 8.52 12.97 -21.05
CA ALA A 408 7.80 14.07 -20.41
C ALA A 408 8.22 14.21 -18.95
N ASP A 409 8.40 15.44 -18.48
CA ASP A 409 8.71 15.70 -17.08
C ASP A 409 7.43 15.65 -16.24
N PRO A 410 7.33 14.74 -15.24
CA PRO A 410 6.16 14.65 -14.37
C PRO A 410 5.89 15.91 -13.54
N ARG A 411 6.85 16.84 -13.47
CA ARG A 411 6.78 18.11 -12.71
C ARG A 411 6.80 19.35 -13.59
N THR A 412 6.50 19.20 -14.88
CA THR A 412 6.48 20.32 -15.83
C THR A 412 5.68 21.50 -15.24
N GLY A 413 6.32 22.66 -15.12
CA GLY A 413 5.69 23.88 -14.60
C GLY A 413 5.72 24.06 -13.07
N GLU A 414 6.36 23.17 -12.31
CA GLU A 414 6.63 23.39 -10.89
C GLU A 414 7.81 24.35 -10.68
N THR A 415 7.81 25.09 -9.56
CA THR A 415 8.93 25.95 -9.13
C THR A 415 9.50 25.47 -7.80
N PRO A 416 10.83 25.32 -7.65
CA PRO A 416 11.89 25.55 -8.66
C PRO A 416 11.91 24.46 -9.75
N LEU A 417 12.60 24.75 -10.87
CA LEU A 417 12.76 23.85 -12.01
C LEU A 417 13.19 22.45 -11.57
N SER A 418 12.62 21.44 -12.22
CA SER A 418 12.94 20.05 -11.92
C SER A 418 14.38 19.71 -12.36
N PRO A 419 14.99 18.63 -11.82
CA PRO A 419 16.26 18.11 -12.33
C PRO A 419 16.26 17.84 -13.85
N GLN A 420 15.12 17.42 -14.41
CA GLN A 420 14.98 17.09 -15.82
C GLN A 420 14.92 18.34 -16.69
N GLU A 421 14.15 19.35 -16.31
CA GLU A 421 14.15 20.65 -17.00
C GLU A 421 15.53 21.30 -16.96
N ARG A 422 16.20 21.29 -15.80
CA ARG A 422 17.56 21.84 -15.67
C ARG A 422 18.58 21.11 -16.55
N LEU A 423 18.47 19.80 -16.69
CA LEU A 423 19.35 19.05 -17.59
C LEU A 423 19.02 19.34 -19.06
N LYS A 424 17.74 19.45 -19.42
CA LYS A 424 17.31 19.84 -20.78
C LYS A 424 17.87 21.22 -21.16
N GLU A 425 17.79 22.19 -20.26
CA GLU A 425 18.38 23.53 -20.45
C GLU A 425 19.91 23.49 -20.55
N ALA A 426 20.59 22.63 -19.78
CA ALA A 426 22.05 22.54 -19.82
C ALA A 426 22.58 21.82 -21.08
N LEU A 427 21.76 20.97 -21.71
CA LEU A 427 22.12 20.24 -22.93
C LEU A 427 21.77 21.01 -24.21
N SER A 428 20.80 21.92 -24.15
CA SER A 428 20.32 22.75 -25.29
C SER A 428 21.14 24.03 -25.40
#